data_AF-A0A1W9T000-F1
#
_entry.id   AF-A0A1W9T000-F1
#
_cell.length_a   1.000
_cell.length_b   1.000
_cell.length_c   1.000
_cell.angle_alpha   90.00
_cell.angle_beta   90.00
_cell.angle_gamma   90.00
#
_symmetry.space_group_name_H-M   'P 1'
#
loop_
_entity.id
_entity.type
_entity.pdbx_description
1 polymer ?
#
loop_
_entity_poly.entity_id
_entity_poly.type
_entity_poly.pdbx_seq_one_letter_code
_entity_poly.pdbx_strand_id
1 'polypeptide(L)'
;MKTITLFICVLFAQTLLAQSYRYKVNLTELKNDRLFIELNCPPIENNKVEFCFPTIIPGYYSKINYGDYISNLKAFDTSGNELKVQKTSKNTFEITNNSDLAKITYFVKDTWNHKKGKEIHAAAGTNFKENKNFIINSGGILGFFQGYKTLPIELIFTKPKKFYGVTSLSNQVIDGDNQKFFANNYYHLIDCPILFSEPDTLSFVIGNTIFLIGVYSESGKKISDSVYKAILPSINAIKKFTTNKLPVKNYTILIYLADLRAFKKGIYGEKNLRLFQKIKLSKISPGALEHNNSSFYFYPDLGLPESYLYYIKRTITHEILHVYSPLNLKSKLLSSFDFINPKMSQHLWLYEGVTDYLSWQLKLQNNLISLGDFLGNELRGKMFEANRFPVDISLSEWSKKILGHPYCKQFSQVYNKGMISAMLLDFEIMKLTKGDMQLKDIVFLLAEKYGKDNAFDEEDIYEEISNLVHPDLMVFFEKFIVGNEKFDYKSAFHTVGVDFIKKYEGEIPVSILSGGYGVEMAIERVRMYNIVKVQAGSIFKKGDKIRYSDFGEDCRKPFIRKNGNFLGKGDIAELPIIRSGKETSLQIKTETKHGSYYYKLNLIENMSPIQLKCYNKWLEK
;
A
#
# COMPACT_ATOMS: atom_id res chain seq x y z
N MET A 1 48.33 -12.79 17.88
CA MET A 1 47.46 -12.06 16.93
C MET A 1 45.96 -12.28 17.19
N LYS A 2 45.45 -13.52 17.26
CA LYS A 2 44.00 -13.79 17.50
C LYS A 2 43.41 -13.14 18.76
N THR A 3 44.16 -13.09 19.87
CA THR A 3 43.71 -12.48 21.14
C THR A 3 43.65 -10.95 21.09
N ILE A 4 44.57 -10.31 20.36
CA ILE A 4 44.61 -8.86 20.16
C ILE A 4 43.48 -8.43 19.22
N THR A 5 43.21 -9.20 18.16
CA THR A 5 42.06 -8.96 17.26
C THR A 5 40.72 -9.09 17.99
N LEU A 6 40.57 -10.09 18.89
CA LEU A 6 39.36 -10.26 19.69
C LEU A 6 39.17 -9.10 20.69
N PHE A 7 40.25 -8.65 21.34
CA PHE A 7 40.20 -7.52 22.29
C PHE A 7 39.87 -6.19 21.59
N ILE A 8 40.44 -5.96 20.40
CA ILE A 8 40.15 -4.77 19.57
C ILE A 8 38.70 -4.79 19.07
N CYS A 9 38.17 -5.95 18.66
CA CYS A 9 36.76 -6.08 18.28
C CYS A 9 35.79 -5.84 19.46
N VAL A 10 36.14 -6.29 20.68
CA VAL A 10 35.33 -6.06 21.89
C VAL A 10 35.36 -4.58 22.31
N LEU A 11 36.53 -3.91 22.24
CA LEU A 11 36.65 -2.46 22.50
C LEU A 11 35.87 -1.63 21.47
N PHE A 12 35.94 -1.95 20.18
CA PHE A 12 35.17 -1.28 19.13
C PHE A 12 33.65 -1.46 19.29
N ALA A 13 33.21 -2.65 19.72
CA ALA A 13 31.80 -2.92 20.00
C ALA A 13 31.30 -2.12 21.22
N GLN A 14 32.12 -1.94 22.26
CA GLN A 14 31.77 -1.12 23.43
C GLN A 14 31.72 0.38 23.10
N THR A 15 32.61 0.90 22.25
CA THR A 15 32.58 2.32 21.84
C THR A 15 31.40 2.66 20.94
N LEU A 16 30.97 1.73 20.06
CA LEU A 16 29.76 1.91 19.24
C LEU A 16 28.48 1.91 20.08
N LEU A 17 28.41 1.06 21.12
CA LEU A 17 27.27 1.05 22.05
C LEU A 17 27.16 2.34 22.87
N ALA A 18 28.29 2.97 23.19
CA ALA A 18 28.33 4.26 23.87
C ALA A 18 27.85 5.45 23.02
N GLN A 19 27.72 5.29 21.69
CA GLN A 19 27.28 6.34 20.75
C GLN A 19 25.91 6.04 20.11
N SER A 20 25.03 5.33 20.82
CA SER A 20 23.75 4.85 20.28
C SER A 20 22.54 5.39 21.05
N TYR A 21 21.39 5.43 20.38
CA TYR A 21 20.11 5.61 21.08
C TYR A 21 19.71 4.28 21.74
N ARG A 22 19.35 4.30 23.01
CA ARG A 22 18.79 3.11 23.70
C ARG A 22 17.43 3.41 24.29
N TYR A 23 16.39 2.97 23.59
CA TYR A 23 15.00 3.09 24.03
C TYR A 23 14.58 1.88 24.86
N LYS A 24 13.85 2.13 25.95
CA LYS A 24 13.13 1.11 26.71
C LYS A 24 11.64 1.43 26.72
N VAL A 25 10.83 0.41 26.48
CA VAL A 25 9.37 0.51 26.44
C VAL A 25 8.77 -0.68 27.20
N ASN A 26 7.96 -0.41 28.22
CA ASN A 26 7.29 -1.47 28.96
C ASN A 26 5.84 -1.63 28.47
N LEU A 27 5.57 -2.69 27.72
CA LEU A 27 4.24 -3.02 27.20
C LEU A 27 3.34 -3.70 28.24
N THR A 28 3.86 -4.04 29.44
CA THR A 28 3.05 -4.55 30.55
C THR A 28 2.52 -3.44 31.46
N GLU A 29 2.87 -2.18 31.20
CA GLU A 29 2.48 -1.03 32.02
C GLU A 29 1.87 0.10 31.17
N LEU A 30 0.60 -0.04 30.81
CA LEU A 30 -0.18 1.06 30.23
C LEU A 30 -0.78 1.94 31.33
N LYS A 31 -0.35 3.19 31.42
CA LYS A 31 -0.87 4.16 32.40
C LYS A 31 -1.82 5.12 31.70
N ASN A 32 -3.12 5.04 32.01
CA ASN A 32 -4.16 5.89 31.41
C ASN A 32 -4.12 5.88 29.87
N ASP A 33 -4.00 4.69 29.26
CA ASP A 33 -3.94 4.50 27.80
C ASP A 33 -2.71 5.20 27.17
N ARG A 34 -1.58 5.18 27.90
CA ARG A 34 -0.30 5.73 27.45
C ARG A 34 0.86 4.79 27.82
N LEU A 35 1.81 4.69 26.90
CA LEU A 35 3.09 4.03 27.15
C LEU A 35 4.09 5.02 27.75
N PHE A 36 4.89 4.57 28.72
CA PHE A 36 6.05 5.29 29.19
C PHE A 36 7.28 4.89 28.37
N ILE A 37 8.03 5.89 27.92
CA ILE A 37 9.25 5.72 27.12
C ILE A 37 10.43 6.28 27.91
N GLU A 38 11.48 5.48 28.02
CA GLU A 38 12.79 5.90 28.50
C GLU A 38 13.79 5.84 27.34
N LEU A 39 14.54 6.92 27.14
CA LEU A 39 15.66 6.98 26.22
C LEU A 39 16.93 7.27 27.01
N ASN A 40 17.90 6.37 26.95
CA ASN A 40 19.29 6.72 27.28
C ASN A 40 19.90 7.34 26.02
N CYS A 41 20.31 8.59 26.14
CA CYS A 41 20.71 9.41 25.01
C CYS A 41 22.11 9.02 24.53
N PRO A 42 22.38 9.10 23.22
CA PRO A 42 23.76 9.15 22.75
C PRO A 42 24.44 10.44 23.28
N PRO A 43 25.78 10.51 23.29
CA PRO A 43 26.49 11.74 23.57
C PRO A 43 26.07 12.85 22.61
N ILE A 44 25.74 14.02 23.16
CA ILE A 44 25.36 15.22 22.40
C ILE A 44 26.33 16.34 22.79
N GLU A 45 27.07 16.87 21.82
CA GLU A 45 28.11 17.88 22.06
C GLU A 45 27.57 19.32 22.06
N ASN A 46 26.30 19.50 21.69
CA ASN A 46 25.71 20.83 21.54
C ASN A 46 25.02 21.28 22.84
N ASN A 47 25.34 22.51 23.28
CA ASN A 47 24.71 23.11 24.46
C ASN A 47 23.18 23.31 24.36
N LYS A 48 22.66 23.19 23.14
CA LYS A 48 21.24 23.12 22.83
C LYS A 48 21.01 22.06 21.77
N VAL A 49 19.99 21.24 21.98
CA VAL A 49 19.61 20.20 21.02
C VAL A 49 18.10 20.15 20.86
N GLU A 50 17.65 19.88 19.64
CA GLU A 50 16.25 19.66 19.33
C GLU A 50 15.93 18.16 19.32
N PHE A 51 15.03 17.73 20.19
CA PHE A 51 14.42 16.42 20.16
C PHE A 51 13.07 16.49 19.43
N CYS A 52 12.93 15.68 18.39
CA CYS A 52 11.87 15.80 17.40
C CYS A 52 11.06 14.51 17.22
N PHE A 53 9.83 14.67 16.77
CA PHE A 53 8.97 13.60 16.26
C PHE A 53 8.58 13.91 14.80
N PRO A 54 8.35 12.91 13.94
CA PRO A 54 7.99 13.17 12.56
C PRO A 54 6.66 13.90 12.39
N THR A 55 6.64 14.88 11.48
CA THR A 55 5.44 15.50 10.93
C THR A 55 4.71 14.51 10.01
N ILE A 56 5.46 13.66 9.30
CA ILE A 56 5.00 12.71 8.28
C ILE A 56 5.97 11.52 8.22
N ILE A 57 5.54 10.40 7.65
CA ILE A 57 6.40 9.23 7.39
C ILE A 57 6.52 8.98 5.88
N PRO A 58 7.63 8.41 5.39
CA PRO A 58 7.74 7.92 4.02
C PRO A 58 6.56 7.00 3.66
N GLY A 59 6.10 7.07 2.41
CA GLY A 59 4.93 6.34 1.90
C GLY A 59 3.56 6.87 2.34
N TYR A 60 3.51 7.77 3.33
CA TYR A 60 2.25 8.39 3.75
C TYR A 60 2.19 9.86 3.34
N TYR A 61 1.24 10.21 2.48
CA TYR A 61 1.18 11.54 1.85
C TYR A 61 0.21 12.51 2.54
N SER A 62 0.19 12.50 3.88
CA SER A 62 -0.56 13.46 4.69
C SER A 62 0.16 13.74 6.01
N LYS A 63 -0.04 14.94 6.57
CA LYS A 63 0.61 15.33 7.84
C LYS A 63 -0.07 14.63 9.01
N ILE A 64 0.73 13.97 9.84
CA ILE A 64 0.30 13.27 11.06
C ILE A 64 0.53 14.12 12.31
N ASN A 65 1.70 14.77 12.40
CA ASN A 65 2.19 15.52 13.57
C ASN A 65 2.26 14.65 14.84
N TYR A 66 3.18 13.69 14.91
CA TYR A 66 3.23 12.76 16.05
C TYR A 66 3.55 13.41 17.39
N GLY A 67 4.15 14.60 17.42
CA GLY A 67 4.38 15.34 18.66
C GLY A 67 3.10 15.78 19.38
N ASP A 68 1.92 15.72 18.74
CA ASP A 68 0.62 15.93 19.39
C ASP A 68 0.23 14.80 20.37
N TYR A 69 0.89 13.65 20.30
CA TYR A 69 0.60 12.46 21.13
C TYR A 69 1.58 12.27 22.28
N ILE A 70 2.57 13.17 22.37
CA ILE A 70 3.64 13.15 23.37
C ILE A 70 3.27 14.06 24.53
N SER A 71 3.47 13.58 25.75
CA SER A 71 3.17 14.32 26.97
C SER A 71 4.24 14.11 28.04
N ASN A 72 4.41 15.14 28.88
CA ASN A 72 5.32 15.12 30.02
C ASN A 72 6.77 14.74 29.66
N LEU A 73 7.29 15.34 28.58
CA LEU A 73 8.67 15.12 28.17
C LEU A 73 9.63 15.81 29.13
N LYS A 74 10.55 15.04 29.69
CA LYS A 74 11.60 15.48 30.61
C LYS A 74 12.95 15.01 30.11
N ALA A 75 13.98 15.79 30.41
CA ALA A 75 15.37 15.50 30.11
C ALA A 75 16.19 15.57 31.40
N PHE A 76 17.23 14.75 31.51
CA PHE A 76 18.06 14.66 32.70
C PHE A 76 19.54 14.63 32.33
N ASP A 77 20.35 15.28 33.16
CA ASP A 77 21.82 15.25 33.06
C ASP A 77 22.41 13.92 33.57
N THR A 78 23.73 13.76 33.50
CA THR A 78 24.45 12.58 34.01
C THR A 78 24.36 12.42 35.53
N SER A 79 24.03 13.48 36.27
CA SER A 79 23.84 13.47 37.73
C SER A 79 22.39 13.17 38.13
N GLY A 80 21.48 13.09 37.16
CA GLY A 80 20.05 12.86 37.37
C GLY A 80 19.21 14.12 37.60
N ASN A 81 19.78 15.33 37.46
CA ASN A 81 19.04 16.58 37.59
C ASN A 81 18.20 16.83 36.33
N GLU A 82 17.00 17.40 36.50
CA GLU A 82 16.12 17.73 35.38
C GLU A 82 16.66 18.95 34.61
N LEU A 83 16.82 18.79 33.30
CA LEU A 83 17.24 19.81 32.36
C LEU A 83 16.05 20.63 31.84
N LYS A 84 16.31 21.86 31.37
CA LYS A 84 15.26 22.71 30.81
C LYS A 84 14.81 22.21 29.44
N VAL A 85 13.52 21.87 29.34
CA VAL A 85 12.84 21.46 28.10
C VAL A 85 11.78 22.49 27.71
N GLN A 86 11.78 22.92 26.46
CA GLN A 86 10.76 23.81 25.89
C GLN A 86 10.19 23.22 24.61
N LYS A 87 8.86 23.05 24.53
CA LYS A 87 8.20 22.67 23.28
C LYS A 87 8.14 23.88 22.34
N THR A 88 8.87 23.85 21.23
CA THR A 88 9.00 24.96 20.27
C THR A 88 8.06 24.85 19.08
N SER A 89 7.59 23.63 18.77
CA SER A 89 6.60 23.37 17.71
C SER A 89 5.69 22.20 18.10
N LYS A 90 4.75 21.80 17.22
CA LYS A 90 3.95 20.57 17.45
C LYS A 90 4.83 19.34 17.66
N ASN A 91 5.97 19.29 16.98
CA ASN A 91 6.81 18.11 16.79
C ASN A 91 8.23 18.29 17.35
N THR A 92 8.57 19.43 17.95
CA THR A 92 9.93 19.78 18.37
C THR A 92 9.98 20.22 19.83
N PHE A 93 10.97 19.70 20.57
CA PHE A 93 11.30 20.05 21.94
C PHE A 93 12.77 20.49 21.98
N GLU A 94 13.04 21.75 22.31
CA GLU A 94 14.39 22.25 22.58
C GLU A 94 14.81 21.86 24.00
N ILE A 95 16.03 21.33 24.12
CA ILE A 95 16.64 20.95 25.39
C ILE A 95 17.92 21.75 25.54
N THR A 96 17.98 22.59 26.56
CA THR A 96 19.23 23.24 26.97
C THR A 96 19.98 22.25 27.86
N ASN A 97 21.12 21.77 27.39
CA ASN A 97 21.96 20.78 28.05
C ASN A 97 23.40 21.31 28.00
N ASN A 98 24.22 21.23 29.03
CA ASN A 98 25.60 21.73 28.94
C ASN A 98 26.54 20.59 28.51
N SER A 99 26.18 19.87 27.44
CA SER A 99 26.84 18.64 26.97
C SER A 99 26.79 17.46 27.94
N ASP A 100 25.79 17.44 28.83
CA ASP A 100 25.61 16.48 29.91
C ASP A 100 24.29 15.69 29.81
N LEU A 101 23.56 15.82 28.71
CA LEU A 101 22.28 15.13 28.49
C LEU A 101 22.47 13.61 28.51
N ALA A 102 21.90 12.95 29.51
CA ALA A 102 22.01 11.50 29.68
C ALA A 102 20.72 10.76 29.35
N LYS A 103 19.55 11.32 29.70
CA LYS A 103 18.28 10.60 29.64
C LYS A 103 17.11 11.48 29.25
N ILE A 104 16.17 10.94 28.49
CA ILE A 104 14.86 11.52 28.21
C ILE A 104 13.77 10.55 28.65
N THR A 105 12.67 11.08 29.20
CA THR A 105 11.48 10.28 29.51
C THR A 105 10.21 11.00 29.07
N TYR A 106 9.20 10.27 28.60
CA TYR A 106 7.90 10.85 28.22
C TYR A 106 6.80 9.79 28.16
N PHE A 107 5.55 10.24 28.07
CA PHE A 107 4.39 9.40 27.80
C PHE A 107 3.88 9.57 26.36
N VAL A 108 3.48 8.47 25.74
CA VAL A 108 2.92 8.42 24.39
C VAL A 108 1.50 7.87 24.43
N LYS A 109 0.55 8.56 23.81
CA LYS A 109 -0.80 8.04 23.56
C LYS A 109 -0.90 7.44 22.15
N ASP A 110 -1.66 6.36 21.99
CA ASP A 110 -1.88 5.77 20.66
C ASP A 110 -2.70 6.69 19.76
N THR A 111 -2.45 6.61 18.45
CA THR A 111 -3.14 7.48 17.49
C THR A 111 -4.59 7.05 17.25
N TRP A 112 -4.90 5.75 17.21
CA TRP A 112 -6.21 5.24 16.80
C TRP A 112 -7.33 5.63 17.78
N ASN A 113 -7.04 5.71 19.07
CA ASN A 113 -8.02 6.09 20.09
C ASN A 113 -8.06 7.61 20.39
N HIS A 114 -7.19 8.40 19.76
CA HIS A 114 -7.08 9.82 20.05
C HIS A 114 -8.02 10.68 19.18
N LYS A 115 -8.55 11.78 19.74
CA LYS A 115 -9.49 12.67 19.03
C LYS A 115 -8.90 13.25 17.74
N LYS A 116 -7.59 13.56 17.73
CA LYS A 116 -6.85 14.09 16.58
C LYS A 116 -6.37 13.02 15.59
N GLY A 117 -6.41 11.74 15.97
CA GLY A 117 -5.90 10.65 15.11
C GLY A 117 -6.91 10.10 14.11
N LYS A 118 -8.12 10.67 14.06
CA LYS A 118 -9.23 10.20 13.21
C LYS A 118 -8.97 10.31 11.71
N GLU A 119 -8.00 11.11 11.30
CA GLU A 119 -7.62 11.32 9.89
C GLU A 119 -6.34 10.57 9.52
N ILE A 120 -5.71 9.88 10.47
CA ILE A 120 -4.52 9.09 10.23
C ILE A 120 -4.97 7.74 9.68
N HIS A 121 -4.49 7.39 8.48
CA HIS A 121 -4.68 6.05 7.94
C HIS A 121 -4.17 5.00 8.92
N ALA A 122 -4.93 3.94 9.16
CA ALA A 122 -4.64 3.01 10.25
C ALA A 122 -3.25 2.37 10.14
N ALA A 123 -2.77 2.12 8.90
CA ALA A 123 -1.44 1.59 8.65
C ALA A 123 -0.27 2.53 9.00
N ALA A 124 -0.52 3.85 9.06
CA ALA A 124 0.44 4.83 9.54
C ALA A 124 0.27 5.14 11.04
N GLY A 125 -0.78 4.61 11.68
CA GLY A 125 -1.09 4.85 13.08
C GLY A 125 -0.44 3.85 14.05
N THR A 126 -0.45 4.21 15.32
CA THR A 126 -0.13 3.36 16.47
C THR A 126 -1.41 2.92 17.18
N ASN A 127 -1.35 1.75 17.84
CA ASN A 127 -2.44 1.21 18.65
C ASN A 127 -1.86 0.55 19.90
N PHE A 128 -2.42 0.87 21.08
CA PHE A 128 -2.05 0.24 22.34
C PHE A 128 -3.28 -0.40 22.96
N LYS A 129 -3.29 -1.73 23.03
CA LYS A 129 -4.36 -2.50 23.68
C LYS A 129 -3.75 -3.53 24.61
N GLU A 130 -3.79 -3.20 25.89
CA GLU A 130 -3.30 -4.06 26.97
C GLU A 130 -3.79 -5.49 26.81
N ASN A 131 -2.87 -6.46 26.96
CA ASN A 131 -3.13 -7.90 26.84
C ASN A 131 -3.78 -8.35 25.52
N LYS A 132 -3.84 -7.47 24.49
CA LYS A 132 -4.35 -7.80 23.15
C LYS A 132 -3.33 -7.58 22.04
N ASN A 133 -2.89 -6.34 21.83
CA ASN A 133 -1.88 -6.02 20.83
C ASN A 133 -1.23 -4.66 21.05
N PHE A 134 -0.04 -4.48 20.48
CA PHE A 134 0.58 -3.18 20.26
C PHE A 134 1.06 -3.06 18.81
N ILE A 135 0.68 -1.97 18.15
CA ILE A 135 1.22 -1.57 16.85
C ILE A 135 2.18 -0.42 17.09
N ILE A 136 3.46 -0.70 16.84
CA ILE A 136 4.56 0.22 17.01
C ILE A 136 4.98 0.69 15.62
N ASN A 137 4.37 1.79 15.17
CA ASN A 137 4.94 2.61 14.11
C ASN A 137 5.89 3.60 14.77
N SER A 138 7.20 3.36 14.65
CA SER A 138 8.22 3.99 15.48
C SER A 138 8.18 5.51 15.47
N GLY A 139 7.88 6.15 14.33
CA GLY A 139 7.74 7.62 14.25
C GLY A 139 6.67 8.18 15.21
N GLY A 140 5.64 7.41 15.52
CA GLY A 140 4.60 7.81 16.47
C GLY A 140 4.94 7.65 17.94
N ILE A 141 6.12 7.09 18.26
CA ILE A 141 6.47 6.65 19.62
C ILE A 141 7.88 7.09 20.01
N LEU A 142 8.83 7.03 19.09
CA LEU A 142 10.26 7.20 19.32
C LEU A 142 10.73 8.47 18.59
N GLY A 143 11.19 9.47 19.34
CA GLY A 143 11.73 10.70 18.76
C GLY A 143 13.16 10.53 18.23
N PHE A 144 13.78 11.62 17.77
CA PHE A 144 15.17 11.66 17.33
C PHE A 144 15.78 13.03 17.63
N PHE A 145 17.11 13.15 17.63
CA PHE A 145 17.77 14.46 17.73
C PHE A 145 18.13 14.99 16.34
N GLN A 146 17.90 16.28 16.10
CA GLN A 146 18.36 16.92 14.87
C GLN A 146 19.89 16.87 14.78
N GLY A 147 20.41 16.48 13.61
CA GLY A 147 21.84 16.22 13.40
C GLY A 147 22.32 14.80 13.72
N TYR A 148 21.53 13.99 14.45
CA TYR A 148 21.97 12.67 14.95
C TYR A 148 21.14 11.50 14.41
N LYS A 149 20.39 11.70 13.31
CA LYS A 149 19.51 10.68 12.70
C LYS A 149 20.25 9.43 12.21
N THR A 150 21.55 9.51 11.97
CA THR A 150 22.41 8.45 11.42
C THR A 150 22.99 7.52 12.48
N LEU A 151 22.85 7.84 13.78
CA LEU A 151 23.36 7.00 14.86
C LEU A 151 22.53 5.71 15.01
N PRO A 152 23.16 4.59 15.40
CA PRO A 152 22.47 3.32 15.62
C PRO A 152 21.48 3.39 16.79
N ILE A 153 20.46 2.53 16.75
CA ILE A 153 19.37 2.52 17.73
C ILE A 153 19.14 1.10 18.24
N GLU A 154 19.14 0.95 19.56
CA GLU A 154 18.70 -0.25 20.30
C GLU A 154 17.32 0.01 20.90
N LEU A 155 16.38 -0.90 20.65
CA LEU A 155 15.05 -0.91 21.25
C LEU A 155 14.90 -2.09 22.18
N ILE A 156 14.45 -1.85 23.41
CA ILE A 156 14.20 -2.89 24.41
C ILE A 156 12.73 -2.83 24.80
N PHE A 157 11.96 -3.84 24.41
CA PHE A 157 10.56 -3.96 24.80
C PHE A 157 10.41 -5.02 25.89
N THR A 158 9.92 -4.63 27.06
CA THR A 158 9.37 -5.58 28.05
C THR A 158 7.95 -5.90 27.62
N LYS A 159 7.67 -7.16 27.32
CA LYS A 159 6.39 -7.59 26.71
C LYS A 159 5.65 -8.61 27.60
N PRO A 160 4.31 -8.71 27.49
CA PRO A 160 3.59 -9.83 28.08
C PRO A 160 4.19 -11.18 27.63
N LYS A 161 4.24 -12.16 28.53
CA LYS A 161 4.87 -13.48 28.29
C LYS A 161 4.45 -14.14 26.97
N LYS A 162 3.16 -14.07 26.65
CA LYS A 162 2.58 -14.70 25.45
C LYS A 162 2.80 -13.90 24.16
N PHE A 163 3.31 -12.67 24.27
CA PHE A 163 3.48 -11.81 23.10
C PHE A 163 4.80 -12.09 22.40
N TYR A 164 4.80 -11.81 21.10
CA TYR A 164 5.96 -11.79 20.24
C TYR A 164 5.86 -10.58 19.31
N GLY A 165 6.96 -9.82 19.16
CA GLY A 165 7.04 -8.70 18.23
C GLY A 165 7.46 -9.16 16.84
N VAL A 166 6.58 -9.02 15.86
CA VAL A 166 6.86 -9.31 14.45
C VAL A 166 7.28 -8.02 13.74
N THR A 167 8.41 -8.03 13.04
CA THR A 167 8.97 -6.88 12.30
C THR A 167 10.09 -7.34 11.35
N SER A 168 10.50 -6.46 10.45
CA SER A 168 11.68 -6.63 9.59
C SER A 168 12.99 -6.12 10.17
N LEU A 169 13.00 -5.54 11.38
CA LEU A 169 14.26 -5.23 12.07
C LEU A 169 15.06 -6.52 12.29
N SER A 170 16.31 -6.51 11.81
CA SER A 170 17.26 -7.60 11.95
C SER A 170 17.77 -7.76 13.39
N ASN A 171 18.38 -8.90 13.69
CA ASN A 171 19.15 -9.17 14.92
C ASN A 171 18.33 -9.11 16.22
N GLN A 172 17.13 -9.69 16.20
CA GLN A 172 16.26 -9.73 17.37
C GLN A 172 16.83 -10.65 18.45
N VAL A 173 16.84 -10.18 19.70
CA VAL A 173 17.28 -10.97 20.86
C VAL A 173 16.13 -11.08 21.86
N ILE A 174 15.78 -12.30 22.24
CA ILE A 174 14.79 -12.56 23.29
C ILE A 174 15.54 -12.91 24.58
N ASP A 175 15.22 -12.21 25.65
CA ASP A 175 15.87 -12.32 26.95
C ASP A 175 14.80 -12.25 28.05
N GLY A 176 14.29 -13.42 28.44
CA GLY A 176 13.12 -13.53 29.32
C GLY A 176 11.89 -12.83 28.72
N ASP A 177 11.34 -11.87 29.46
CA ASP A 177 10.19 -11.05 29.03
C ASP A 177 10.60 -9.86 28.14
N ASN A 178 11.89 -9.71 27.83
CA ASN A 178 12.38 -8.66 26.94
C ASN A 178 12.57 -9.16 25.50
N GLN A 179 12.20 -8.32 24.53
CA GLN A 179 12.56 -8.49 23.13
C GLN A 179 13.31 -7.24 22.66
N LYS A 180 14.55 -7.44 22.21
CA LYS A 180 15.47 -6.39 21.75
C LYS A 180 15.51 -6.36 20.23
N PHE A 181 15.54 -5.16 19.66
CA PHE A 181 15.67 -4.92 18.22
C PHE A 181 16.74 -3.87 17.96
N PHE A 182 17.35 -3.92 16.78
CA PHE A 182 18.40 -2.99 16.37
C PHE A 182 18.06 -2.35 15.03
N ALA A 183 18.16 -1.04 14.96
CA ALA A 183 18.08 -0.29 13.71
C ALA A 183 19.42 0.40 13.44
N ASN A 184 19.79 0.48 12.15
CA ASN A 184 21.06 1.07 11.73
C ASN A 184 21.10 2.58 11.97
N ASN A 185 19.92 3.21 11.89
CA ASN A 185 19.70 4.64 12.05
C ASN A 185 18.18 4.90 12.16
N TYR A 186 17.79 6.17 12.33
CA TYR A 186 16.38 6.54 12.45
C TYR A 186 15.57 6.29 11.18
N TYR A 187 16.20 6.36 10.00
CA TYR A 187 15.55 6.04 8.71
C TYR A 187 15.17 4.56 8.62
N HIS A 188 16.05 3.65 9.06
CA HIS A 188 15.73 2.22 9.15
C HIS A 188 14.66 1.95 10.21
N LEU A 189 14.71 2.65 11.35
CA LEU A 189 13.76 2.47 12.45
C LEU A 189 12.31 2.82 12.06
N ILE A 190 12.11 3.97 11.41
CA ILE A 190 10.77 4.46 11.06
C ILE A 190 10.11 3.61 9.98
N ASP A 191 10.92 2.94 9.18
CA ASP A 191 10.53 2.08 8.08
C ASP A 191 10.31 0.61 8.51
N CYS A 192 10.41 0.30 9.79
CA CYS A 192 10.17 -1.05 10.30
C CYS A 192 9.10 -1.04 11.39
N PRO A 193 7.80 -1.10 11.03
CA PRO A 193 6.73 -1.29 12.00
C PRO A 193 6.92 -2.59 12.80
N ILE A 194 6.40 -2.61 14.03
CA ILE A 194 6.41 -3.80 14.89
C ILE A 194 4.99 -4.10 15.37
N LEU A 195 4.54 -5.34 15.17
CA LEU A 195 3.29 -5.87 15.71
C LEU A 195 3.58 -6.79 16.89
N PHE A 196 3.22 -6.38 18.10
CA PHE A 196 3.23 -7.26 19.27
C PHE A 196 1.84 -7.82 19.52
N SER A 197 1.73 -9.16 19.55
CA SER A 197 0.53 -9.87 19.99
C SER A 197 0.89 -11.32 20.32
N GLU A 198 -0.08 -12.13 20.74
CA GLU A 198 0.10 -13.58 20.67
C GLU A 198 0.40 -13.99 19.20
N PRO A 199 1.47 -14.75 18.94
CA PRO A 199 1.95 -14.98 17.58
C PRO A 199 0.93 -15.76 16.74
N ASP A 200 0.67 -15.24 15.53
CA ASP A 200 0.05 -15.94 14.41
C ASP A 200 0.92 -15.68 13.19
N THR A 201 1.92 -16.53 13.01
CA THR A 201 3.02 -16.27 12.08
C THR A 201 3.28 -17.44 11.15
N LEU A 202 3.68 -17.13 9.92
CA LEU A 202 4.10 -18.12 8.93
C LEU A 202 5.28 -17.57 8.14
N SER A 203 6.32 -18.38 7.91
CA SER A 203 7.45 -18.00 7.07
C SER A 203 7.59 -18.92 5.85
N PHE A 204 8.09 -18.37 4.76
CA PHE A 204 8.32 -19.09 3.51
C PHE A 204 9.42 -18.40 2.69
N VAL A 205 9.99 -19.10 1.70
CA VAL A 205 11.10 -18.60 0.87
C VAL A 205 10.66 -18.44 -0.57
N ILE A 206 11.02 -17.31 -1.19
CA ILE A 206 10.79 -17.02 -2.61
C ILE A 206 12.07 -16.44 -3.20
N GLY A 207 12.67 -17.17 -4.14
CA GLY A 207 13.96 -16.79 -4.72
C GLY A 207 15.02 -16.68 -3.62
N ASN A 208 15.58 -15.48 -3.47
CA ASN A 208 16.59 -15.12 -2.47
C ASN A 208 16.01 -14.47 -1.20
N THR A 209 14.68 -14.39 -1.06
CA THR A 209 14.01 -13.64 0.02
C THR A 209 13.25 -14.56 0.96
N ILE A 210 13.44 -14.35 2.26
CA ILE A 210 12.64 -14.97 3.33
C ILE A 210 11.46 -14.05 3.64
N PHE A 211 10.24 -14.55 3.45
CA PHE A 211 9.02 -13.85 3.82
C PHE A 211 8.56 -14.28 5.22
N LEU A 212 8.06 -13.32 6.00
CA LEU A 212 7.40 -13.54 7.28
C LEU A 212 6.02 -12.89 7.29
N ILE A 213 4.97 -13.67 7.49
CA ILE A 213 3.62 -13.16 7.75
C ILE A 213 3.44 -13.07 9.26
N GLY A 214 2.98 -11.92 9.75
CA GLY A 214 2.47 -11.75 11.11
C GLY A 214 1.04 -11.22 11.08
N VAL A 215 0.11 -11.94 11.71
CA VAL A 215 -1.29 -11.55 11.74
C VAL A 215 -1.75 -11.27 13.16
N TYR A 216 -2.53 -10.21 13.31
CA TYR A 216 -3.38 -10.01 14.47
C TYR A 216 -4.83 -9.85 14.00
N SER A 217 -5.73 -10.65 14.57
CA SER A 217 -7.17 -10.57 14.32
C SER A 217 -7.89 -10.27 15.61
N GLU A 218 -8.70 -9.19 15.62
CA GLU A 218 -9.53 -8.85 16.78
C GLU A 218 -10.56 -9.94 17.12
N SER A 219 -10.91 -10.81 16.16
CA SER A 219 -11.78 -11.95 16.40
C SER A 219 -11.08 -13.11 17.13
N GLY A 220 -9.76 -13.02 17.35
CA GLY A 220 -8.94 -14.04 18.01
C GLY A 220 -8.56 -15.23 17.12
N LYS A 221 -9.02 -15.26 15.87
CA LYS A 221 -8.73 -16.35 14.93
C LYS A 221 -7.27 -16.32 14.49
N LYS A 222 -6.63 -17.49 14.48
CA LYS A 222 -5.32 -17.72 13.83
C LYS A 222 -5.56 -18.06 12.37
N ILE A 223 -5.07 -17.23 11.45
CA ILE A 223 -5.37 -17.29 10.02
C ILE A 223 -4.14 -17.12 9.12
N SER A 224 -2.92 -17.03 9.67
CA SER A 224 -1.68 -16.88 8.88
C SER A 224 -1.55 -17.92 7.76
N ASP A 225 -1.90 -19.18 8.01
CA ASP A 225 -1.94 -20.25 6.99
C ASP A 225 -2.97 -19.97 5.87
N SER A 226 -4.17 -19.51 6.23
CA SER A 226 -5.21 -19.17 5.26
C SER A 226 -4.83 -17.96 4.41
N VAL A 227 -4.18 -16.97 5.02
CA VAL A 227 -3.60 -15.82 4.32
C VAL A 227 -2.53 -16.29 3.34
N TYR A 228 -1.57 -17.10 3.79
CA TYR A 228 -0.50 -17.66 2.96
C TYR A 228 -1.06 -18.37 1.72
N LYS A 229 -2.00 -19.32 1.92
CA LYS A 229 -2.67 -20.03 0.83
C LYS A 229 -3.35 -19.09 -0.16
N ALA A 230 -3.98 -18.03 0.35
CA ALA A 230 -4.68 -17.05 -0.49
C ALA A 230 -3.73 -16.17 -1.31
N ILE A 231 -2.56 -15.82 -0.78
CA ILE A 231 -1.59 -14.95 -1.47
C ILE A 231 -0.57 -15.71 -2.31
N LEU A 232 -0.43 -17.03 -2.13
CA LEU A 232 0.54 -17.85 -2.84
C LEU A 232 0.53 -17.64 -4.37
N PRO A 233 -0.63 -17.51 -5.07
CA PRO A 233 -0.64 -17.17 -6.49
C PRO A 233 0.01 -15.81 -6.80
N SER A 234 -0.26 -14.78 -5.99
CA SER A 234 0.35 -13.45 -6.12
C SER A 234 1.86 -13.50 -5.90
N ILE A 235 2.29 -14.26 -4.89
CA ILE A 235 3.70 -14.45 -4.57
C ILE A 235 4.45 -15.15 -5.71
N ASN A 236 3.87 -16.20 -6.29
CA ASN A 236 4.44 -16.89 -7.45
C ASN A 236 4.50 -15.98 -8.68
N ALA A 237 3.48 -15.15 -8.87
CA ALA A 237 3.46 -14.16 -9.95
C ALA A 237 4.58 -13.12 -9.78
N ILE A 238 4.83 -12.62 -8.56
CA ILE A 238 5.97 -11.75 -8.25
C ILE A 238 7.28 -12.45 -8.60
N LYS A 239 7.47 -13.68 -8.14
CA LYS A 239 8.67 -14.48 -8.45
C LYS A 239 8.93 -14.56 -9.95
N LYS A 240 7.89 -14.82 -10.78
CA LYS A 240 8.04 -14.88 -12.24
C LYS A 240 8.35 -13.50 -12.83
N PHE A 241 7.56 -12.49 -12.45
CA PHE A 241 7.65 -11.12 -12.96
C PHE A 241 9.01 -10.47 -12.67
N THR A 242 9.63 -10.81 -11.53
CA THR A 242 10.93 -10.29 -11.11
C THR A 242 12.10 -11.21 -11.46
N THR A 243 11.90 -12.21 -12.32
CA THR A 243 12.94 -13.17 -12.72
C THR A 243 13.63 -13.86 -11.53
N ASN A 244 12.85 -14.22 -10.51
CA ASN A 244 13.26 -14.94 -9.30
C ASN A 244 14.25 -14.21 -8.38
N LYS A 245 14.43 -12.91 -8.57
CA LYS A 245 15.31 -12.08 -7.73
C LYS A 245 14.50 -10.91 -7.19
N LEU A 246 14.45 -10.77 -5.87
CA LEU A 246 13.97 -9.56 -5.21
C LEU A 246 15.20 -8.84 -4.63
N PRO A 247 15.22 -7.49 -4.59
CA PRO A 247 16.38 -6.74 -4.10
C PRO A 247 16.50 -6.72 -2.57
N VAL A 248 15.79 -7.61 -1.86
CA VAL A 248 15.76 -7.71 -0.40
C VAL A 248 15.96 -9.16 0.06
N LYS A 249 16.63 -9.37 1.19
CA LYS A 249 16.87 -10.71 1.77
C LYS A 249 15.73 -11.21 2.65
N ASN A 250 14.98 -10.28 3.26
CA ASN A 250 13.82 -10.56 4.08
C ASN A 250 12.70 -9.59 3.73
N TYR A 251 11.46 -10.02 3.92
CA TYR A 251 10.29 -9.16 3.76
C TYR A 251 9.19 -9.57 4.75
N THR A 252 8.66 -8.63 5.54
CA THR A 252 7.58 -8.92 6.51
C THR A 252 6.23 -8.38 6.05
N ILE A 253 5.21 -9.24 6.05
CA ILE A 253 3.80 -8.89 5.80
C ILE A 253 3.09 -8.83 7.15
N LEU A 254 2.80 -7.63 7.63
CA LEU A 254 2.08 -7.40 8.89
C LEU A 254 0.61 -7.14 8.61
N ILE A 255 -0.30 -7.92 9.20
CA ILE A 255 -1.74 -7.81 8.94
C ILE A 255 -2.49 -7.57 10.25
N TYR A 256 -3.26 -6.50 10.29
CA TYR A 256 -4.24 -6.23 11.33
C TYR A 256 -5.66 -6.38 10.77
N LEU A 257 -6.45 -7.26 11.37
CA LEU A 257 -7.86 -7.43 11.05
C LEU A 257 -8.75 -6.88 12.16
N ALA A 258 -9.48 -5.81 11.84
CA ALA A 258 -10.46 -5.20 12.73
C ALA A 258 -11.80 -5.94 12.69
N ASP A 259 -12.33 -6.34 13.84
CA ASP A 259 -13.59 -7.09 13.91
C ASP A 259 -14.79 -6.17 13.73
N LEU A 260 -15.35 -6.19 12.52
CA LEU A 260 -16.51 -5.39 12.14
C LEU A 260 -17.77 -6.27 11.94
N ARG A 261 -17.87 -7.42 12.60
CA ARG A 261 -19.06 -8.29 12.53
C ARG A 261 -20.35 -7.60 12.99
N ALA A 262 -20.26 -6.76 14.02
CA ALA A 262 -21.40 -5.97 14.51
C ALA A 262 -21.90 -4.96 13.45
N PHE A 263 -20.99 -4.42 12.63
CA PHE A 263 -21.33 -3.54 11.51
C PHE A 263 -22.07 -4.28 10.40
N LYS A 264 -21.64 -5.50 10.07
CA LYS A 264 -22.35 -6.35 9.09
C LYS A 264 -23.82 -6.52 9.48
N LYS A 265 -24.12 -6.79 10.76
CA LYS A 265 -25.51 -6.91 11.23
C LYS A 265 -26.32 -5.64 11.00
N GLY A 266 -25.72 -4.48 11.24
CA GLY A 266 -26.38 -3.18 11.05
C GLY A 266 -26.54 -2.69 9.61
N ILE A 267 -25.67 -3.10 8.67
CA ILE A 267 -25.83 -2.78 7.25
C ILE A 267 -26.76 -3.78 6.55
N TYR A 268 -26.72 -5.05 6.92
CA TYR A 268 -27.35 -6.13 6.17
C TYR A 268 -28.52 -6.82 6.91
N GLY A 269 -28.91 -6.40 8.12
CA GLY A 269 -29.92 -7.14 8.91
C GLY A 269 -30.66 -6.41 10.05
N GLU A 270 -30.21 -5.27 10.57
CA GLU A 270 -30.90 -4.52 11.63
C GLU A 270 -31.00 -3.02 11.27
N LYS A 271 -32.23 -2.48 11.17
CA LYS A 271 -32.50 -1.09 10.75
C LYS A 271 -31.97 0.00 11.71
N ASN A 272 -31.35 -0.34 12.84
CA ASN A 272 -31.01 0.60 13.91
C ASN A 272 -29.53 0.55 14.34
N LEU A 273 -28.60 0.85 13.42
CA LEU A 273 -27.26 1.31 13.83
C LEU A 273 -27.36 2.71 14.46
N ARG A 274 -26.99 2.84 15.74
CA ARG A 274 -26.94 4.14 16.43
C ARG A 274 -25.96 5.08 15.70
N LEU A 275 -26.29 6.37 15.58
CA LEU A 275 -25.53 7.37 14.83
C LEU A 275 -24.03 7.39 15.18
N PHE A 276 -23.69 7.28 16.47
CA PHE A 276 -22.30 7.22 16.94
C PHE A 276 -21.52 6.00 16.45
N GLN A 277 -22.18 4.86 16.22
CA GLN A 277 -21.53 3.67 15.65
C GLN A 277 -21.22 3.91 14.17
N LYS A 278 -22.17 4.44 13.39
CA LYS A 278 -21.94 4.84 11.98
C LYS A 278 -20.76 5.81 11.85
N ILE A 279 -20.67 6.79 12.76
CA ILE A 279 -19.58 7.77 12.83
C ILE A 279 -18.23 7.17 13.24
N LYS A 280 -18.19 6.13 14.08
CA LYS A 280 -16.94 5.44 14.44
C LYS A 280 -16.44 4.58 13.27
N LEU A 281 -17.38 4.01 12.50
CA LEU A 281 -17.12 3.13 11.36
C LEU A 281 -16.69 3.89 10.09
N SER A 282 -17.24 5.07 9.83
CA SER A 282 -16.81 5.94 8.71
C SER A 282 -15.39 6.47 8.85
N LYS A 283 -14.72 6.19 9.98
CA LYS A 283 -13.36 6.65 10.31
C LYS A 283 -12.30 5.56 10.19
N ILE A 284 -12.70 4.33 9.92
CA ILE A 284 -11.76 3.25 9.62
C ILE A 284 -11.42 3.36 8.14
N SER A 285 -10.19 3.79 7.83
CA SER A 285 -9.66 3.79 6.47
C SER A 285 -8.87 2.50 6.25
N PRO A 286 -9.44 1.50 5.55
CA PRO A 286 -8.72 0.28 5.22
C PRO A 286 -7.69 0.56 4.14
N GLY A 287 -6.55 -0.12 4.23
CA GLY A 287 -5.49 0.03 3.25
C GLY A 287 -4.21 -0.63 3.73
N ALA A 288 -3.15 -0.40 2.97
CA ALA A 288 -1.82 -0.84 3.28
C ALA A 288 -0.87 0.36 3.30
N LEU A 289 0.30 0.16 3.86
CA LEU A 289 1.43 1.07 3.77
C LEU A 289 2.67 0.25 3.47
N GLU A 290 3.44 0.71 2.51
CA GLU A 290 4.71 0.13 2.12
C GLU A 290 5.84 0.57 3.05
N HIS A 291 6.84 -0.30 3.14
CA HIS A 291 8.12 -0.05 3.77
C HIS A 291 9.20 -0.75 2.95
N ASN A 292 10.48 -0.45 3.17
CA ASN A 292 11.55 -0.98 2.33
C ASN A 292 11.60 -2.52 2.33
N ASN A 293 11.40 -3.15 3.48
CA ASN A 293 11.38 -4.60 3.61
C ASN A 293 10.16 -5.08 4.41
N SER A 294 9.08 -4.32 4.44
CA SER A 294 7.81 -4.79 5.00
C SER A 294 6.61 -4.09 4.37
N SER A 295 5.42 -4.58 4.67
CA SER A 295 4.20 -3.82 4.45
C SER A 295 3.21 -4.09 5.56
N PHE A 296 2.47 -3.05 5.94
CA PHE A 296 1.47 -3.12 7.00
C PHE A 296 0.06 -2.96 6.43
N TYR A 297 -0.76 -3.98 6.61
CA TYR A 297 -2.13 -4.05 6.10
C TYR A 297 -3.13 -3.90 7.24
N PHE A 298 -4.07 -2.98 7.08
CA PHE A 298 -5.22 -2.85 7.96
C PHE A 298 -6.51 -3.10 7.17
N TYR A 299 -7.22 -4.17 7.50
CA TYR A 299 -8.48 -4.53 6.82
C TYR A 299 -9.60 -4.94 7.78
N PRO A 300 -10.87 -4.76 7.37
CA PRO A 300 -12.01 -5.22 8.17
C PRO A 300 -12.22 -6.73 8.02
N ASP A 301 -12.45 -7.41 9.16
CA ASP A 301 -13.02 -8.76 9.22
C ASP A 301 -14.53 -8.66 9.48
N LEU A 302 -15.33 -8.97 8.47
CA LEU A 302 -16.80 -9.01 8.56
C LEU A 302 -17.32 -10.40 8.96
N GLY A 303 -16.46 -11.22 9.56
CA GLY A 303 -16.73 -12.60 9.98
C GLY A 303 -16.55 -13.62 8.86
N LEU A 304 -15.96 -13.24 7.74
CA LEU A 304 -15.88 -14.03 6.51
C LEU A 304 -14.53 -13.79 5.82
N PRO A 305 -13.78 -14.85 5.44
CA PRO A 305 -12.47 -14.70 4.81
C PRO A 305 -12.45 -13.78 3.59
N GLU A 306 -13.49 -13.80 2.78
CA GLU A 306 -13.61 -13.00 1.56
C GLU A 306 -13.58 -11.48 1.84
N SER A 307 -13.97 -11.06 3.05
CA SER A 307 -14.00 -9.64 3.43
C SER A 307 -12.61 -9.01 3.56
N TYR A 308 -11.58 -9.78 3.91
CA TYR A 308 -10.21 -9.29 4.05
C TYR A 308 -9.26 -9.87 3.00
N LEU A 309 -9.40 -11.16 2.64
CA LEU A 309 -8.53 -11.81 1.65
C LEU A 309 -8.64 -11.16 0.27
N TYR A 310 -9.80 -10.62 -0.08
CA TYR A 310 -9.95 -9.85 -1.32
C TYR A 310 -9.02 -8.64 -1.36
N TYR A 311 -9.02 -7.83 -0.30
CA TYR A 311 -8.20 -6.62 -0.25
C TYR A 311 -6.71 -6.96 -0.19
N ILE A 312 -6.33 -7.93 0.64
CA ILE A 312 -4.93 -8.40 0.72
C ILE A 312 -4.43 -8.83 -0.67
N LYS A 313 -5.18 -9.68 -1.39
CA LYS A 313 -4.78 -10.12 -2.74
C LYS A 313 -4.68 -8.97 -3.74
N ARG A 314 -5.51 -7.94 -3.59
CA ARG A 314 -5.50 -6.77 -4.48
C ARG A 314 -4.27 -5.90 -4.26
N THR A 315 -3.87 -5.67 -3.01
CA THR A 315 -2.81 -4.73 -2.65
C THR A 315 -1.44 -5.38 -2.51
N ILE A 316 -1.34 -6.66 -2.15
CA ILE A 316 -0.05 -7.29 -1.82
C ILE A 316 1.01 -7.20 -2.94
N THR A 317 0.62 -7.32 -4.21
CA THR A 317 1.55 -7.17 -5.33
C THR A 317 2.02 -5.74 -5.51
N HIS A 318 1.20 -4.74 -5.15
CA HIS A 318 1.58 -3.33 -5.16
C HIS A 318 2.62 -3.07 -4.08
N GLU A 319 2.31 -3.45 -2.84
CA GLU A 319 3.21 -3.24 -1.70
C GLU A 319 4.57 -3.90 -1.89
N ILE A 320 4.60 -5.16 -2.36
CA ILE A 320 5.88 -5.86 -2.57
C ILE A 320 6.67 -5.23 -3.73
N LEU A 321 6.02 -4.67 -4.75
CA LEU A 321 6.74 -4.01 -5.85
C LEU A 321 7.39 -2.69 -5.42
N HIS A 322 7.02 -2.11 -4.28
CA HIS A 322 7.72 -0.94 -3.74
C HIS A 322 9.18 -1.21 -3.35
N VAL A 323 9.58 -2.49 -3.23
CA VAL A 323 11.01 -2.84 -3.09
C VAL A 323 11.83 -2.37 -4.30
N TYR A 324 11.23 -2.17 -5.48
CA TYR A 324 11.92 -1.58 -6.63
C TYR A 324 11.84 -0.06 -6.62
N SER A 325 10.69 0.51 -6.29
CA SER A 325 10.43 1.95 -6.31
C SER A 325 9.41 2.32 -5.22
N PRO A 326 9.73 3.16 -4.22
CA PRO A 326 10.92 4.02 -4.16
C PRO A 326 12.17 3.38 -3.54
N LEU A 327 12.17 2.14 -3.03
CA LEU A 327 13.33 1.66 -2.26
C LEU A 327 14.66 1.69 -3.05
N ASN A 328 14.70 1.01 -4.20
CA ASN A 328 15.91 0.90 -5.03
C ASN A 328 15.93 1.92 -6.18
N LEU A 329 14.84 2.66 -6.37
CA LEU A 329 14.70 3.72 -7.35
C LEU A 329 14.05 4.93 -6.67
N LYS A 330 14.86 5.83 -6.12
CA LYS A 330 14.42 7.05 -5.45
C LYS A 330 15.28 8.23 -5.79
N SER A 331 14.70 9.41 -5.65
CA SER A 331 15.45 10.66 -5.70
C SER A 331 16.18 10.96 -4.39
N LYS A 332 17.18 11.86 -4.48
CA LYS A 332 17.93 12.34 -3.30
C LYS A 332 17.03 12.97 -2.24
N LEU A 333 15.89 13.52 -2.65
CA LEU A 333 14.90 14.10 -1.73
C LEU A 333 14.32 13.05 -0.77
N LEU A 334 14.13 11.82 -1.25
CA LEU A 334 13.64 10.70 -0.44
C LEU A 334 14.75 10.00 0.35
N SER A 335 16.01 10.02 -0.12
CA SER A 335 17.12 9.39 0.62
C SER A 335 17.46 10.10 1.92
N SER A 336 17.35 11.43 1.95
CA SER A 336 17.58 12.27 3.14
C SER A 336 16.30 12.97 3.58
N PHE A 337 15.23 12.20 3.75
CA PHE A 337 13.90 12.71 4.02
C PHE A 337 13.86 13.63 5.27
N ASP A 338 13.33 14.85 5.09
CA ASP A 338 13.10 15.78 6.19
C ASP A 338 11.76 15.46 6.88
N PHE A 339 11.85 14.76 8.01
CA PHE A 339 10.68 14.37 8.79
C PHE A 339 9.93 15.55 9.41
N ILE A 340 10.53 16.74 9.51
CA ILE A 340 9.94 17.92 10.17
C ILE A 340 9.31 18.85 9.15
N ASN A 341 10.07 19.19 8.09
CA ASN A 341 9.64 20.07 7.02
C ASN A 341 9.69 19.33 5.66
N PRO A 342 8.79 18.35 5.44
CA PRO A 342 8.87 17.47 4.28
C PRO A 342 8.67 18.26 2.99
N LYS A 343 9.58 18.03 2.04
CA LYS A 343 9.44 18.42 0.65
C LYS A 343 9.02 17.21 -0.15
N MET A 344 7.99 17.37 -0.99
CA MET A 344 7.51 16.27 -1.82
C MET A 344 8.27 16.19 -3.13
N SER A 345 8.58 14.97 -3.53
CA SER A 345 9.15 14.69 -4.84
C SER A 345 8.13 14.98 -5.94
N GLN A 346 8.64 15.40 -7.09
CA GLN A 346 7.86 15.55 -8.31
C GLN A 346 7.54 14.23 -9.01
N HIS A 347 8.07 13.12 -8.47
CA HIS A 347 7.97 11.79 -9.05
C HIS A 347 7.04 10.86 -8.30
N LEU A 348 6.05 11.39 -7.57
CA LEU A 348 5.04 10.55 -6.94
C LEU A 348 4.30 9.66 -7.97
N TRP A 349 4.13 10.15 -9.20
CA TRP A 349 3.61 9.35 -10.31
C TRP A 349 4.48 8.12 -10.64
N LEU A 350 5.80 8.20 -10.44
CA LEU A 350 6.76 7.10 -10.61
C LEU A 350 6.71 6.14 -9.41
N TYR A 351 6.61 6.66 -8.19
CA TYR A 351 6.64 5.80 -7.00
C TYR A 351 5.35 5.01 -6.80
N GLU A 352 4.20 5.58 -7.16
CA GLU A 352 2.88 5.00 -6.89
C GLU A 352 2.16 4.61 -8.19
N GLY A 353 2.17 5.49 -9.20
CA GLY A 353 1.45 5.27 -10.45
C GLY A 353 2.08 4.15 -11.27
N VAL A 354 3.40 4.19 -11.47
CA VAL A 354 4.13 3.12 -12.14
C VAL A 354 4.07 1.83 -11.33
N THR A 355 4.23 1.87 -10.01
CA THR A 355 4.10 0.68 -9.14
C THR A 355 2.71 0.04 -9.24
N ASP A 356 1.63 0.85 -9.27
CA ASP A 356 0.28 0.34 -9.48
C ASP A 356 0.11 -0.27 -10.88
N TYR A 357 0.65 0.37 -11.91
CA TYR A 357 0.63 -0.18 -13.26
C TYR A 357 1.34 -1.54 -13.33
N LEU A 358 2.58 -1.63 -12.83
CA LEU A 358 3.34 -2.88 -12.82
C LEU A 358 2.66 -3.97 -11.99
N SER A 359 1.99 -3.61 -10.90
CA SER A 359 1.16 -4.53 -10.10
C SER A 359 0.00 -5.12 -10.92
N TRP A 360 -0.64 -4.34 -11.79
CA TRP A 360 -1.67 -4.83 -12.71
C TRP A 360 -1.09 -5.60 -13.89
N GLN A 361 0.02 -5.15 -14.46
CA GLN A 361 0.72 -5.82 -15.54
C GLN A 361 1.16 -7.23 -15.11
N LEU A 362 1.73 -7.35 -13.91
CA LEU A 362 2.08 -8.62 -13.27
C LEU A 362 0.88 -9.56 -13.15
N LYS A 363 -0.28 -9.05 -12.69
CA LYS A 363 -1.49 -9.85 -12.55
C LYS A 363 -2.01 -10.35 -13.90
N LEU A 364 -1.91 -9.53 -14.96
CA LEU A 364 -2.27 -9.91 -16.32
C LEU A 364 -1.34 -11.01 -16.87
N GLN A 365 -0.02 -10.80 -16.78
CA GLN A 365 1.00 -11.74 -17.27
C GLN A 365 0.99 -13.10 -16.55
N ASN A 366 0.33 -13.17 -15.39
CA ASN A 366 0.23 -14.38 -14.56
C ASN A 366 -1.21 -14.90 -14.40
N ASN A 367 -2.15 -14.47 -15.23
CA ASN A 367 -3.55 -14.92 -15.23
C ASN A 367 -4.27 -14.77 -13.87
N LEU A 368 -3.83 -13.83 -13.02
CA LEU A 368 -4.51 -13.49 -11.77
C LEU A 368 -5.74 -12.61 -12.02
N ILE A 369 -5.77 -11.95 -13.17
CA ILE A 369 -6.92 -11.27 -13.74
C ILE A 369 -6.96 -11.55 -15.24
N SER A 370 -8.15 -11.76 -15.79
CA SER A 370 -8.30 -11.89 -17.24
C SER A 370 -8.14 -10.52 -17.92
N LEU A 371 -7.69 -10.50 -19.18
CA LEU A 371 -7.59 -9.25 -19.92
C LEU A 371 -8.94 -8.54 -20.06
N GLY A 372 -10.02 -9.27 -20.33
CA GLY A 372 -11.37 -8.72 -20.40
C GLY A 372 -11.81 -8.08 -19.07
N ASP A 373 -11.44 -8.68 -17.94
CA ASP A 373 -11.74 -8.12 -16.61
C ASP A 373 -10.96 -6.86 -16.33
N PHE A 374 -9.68 -6.85 -16.71
CA PHE A 374 -8.84 -5.68 -16.55
C PHE A 374 -9.37 -4.53 -17.40
N LEU A 375 -9.59 -4.74 -18.71
CA LEU A 375 -10.07 -3.69 -19.62
C LEU A 375 -11.48 -3.22 -19.27
N GLY A 376 -12.42 -4.14 -19.10
CA GLY A 376 -13.85 -3.86 -18.94
C GLY A 376 -14.27 -3.39 -17.55
N ASN A 377 -13.46 -3.66 -16.51
CA ASN A 377 -13.80 -3.29 -15.13
C ASN A 377 -12.72 -2.43 -14.47
N GLU A 378 -11.50 -2.94 -14.30
CA GLU A 378 -10.48 -2.27 -13.48
C GLU A 378 -9.94 -0.99 -14.14
N LEU A 379 -9.46 -1.08 -15.38
CA LEU A 379 -8.96 0.05 -16.15
C LEU A 379 -10.09 1.04 -16.45
N ARG A 380 -11.26 0.54 -16.90
CA ARG A 380 -12.44 1.38 -17.13
C ARG A 380 -12.84 2.16 -15.88
N GLY A 381 -12.90 1.52 -14.70
CA GLY A 381 -13.19 2.18 -13.43
C GLY A 381 -12.19 3.28 -13.10
N LYS A 382 -10.88 2.98 -13.24
CA LYS A 382 -9.82 3.98 -13.09
C LYS A 382 -9.97 5.15 -14.06
N MET A 383 -10.37 4.92 -15.30
CA MET A 383 -10.62 5.99 -16.28
C MET A 383 -11.80 6.87 -15.87
N PHE A 384 -12.88 6.34 -15.30
CA PHE A 384 -13.94 7.18 -14.74
C PHE A 384 -13.45 8.04 -13.58
N GLU A 385 -12.76 7.43 -12.63
CA GLU A 385 -12.25 8.15 -11.45
C GLU A 385 -11.20 9.20 -11.85
N ALA A 386 -10.36 8.91 -12.85
CA ALA A 386 -9.36 9.84 -13.37
C ALA A 386 -10.00 11.11 -13.96
N ASN A 387 -11.16 10.97 -14.61
CA ASN A 387 -11.86 12.09 -15.25
C ASN A 387 -12.77 12.90 -14.29
N ARG A 388 -12.79 12.59 -12.98
CA ARG A 388 -13.57 13.35 -11.98
C ARG A 388 -12.90 14.63 -11.47
N PHE A 389 -11.60 14.81 -11.72
CA PHE A 389 -10.77 15.88 -11.12
C PHE A 389 -10.16 16.78 -12.19
N PRO A 390 -9.78 18.04 -11.86
CA PRO A 390 -9.40 19.03 -12.87
C PRO A 390 -8.20 18.57 -13.71
N VAL A 391 -8.30 18.78 -15.01
CA VAL A 391 -7.30 18.39 -16.01
C VAL A 391 -6.10 19.34 -16.08
N ASP A 392 -6.21 20.52 -15.46
CA ASP A 392 -5.27 21.62 -15.66
C ASP A 392 -3.99 21.52 -14.81
N ILE A 393 -3.82 20.48 -13.99
CA ILE A 393 -2.56 20.23 -13.26
C ILE A 393 -1.82 19.01 -13.83
N SER A 394 -0.51 19.18 -14.04
CA SER A 394 0.38 18.10 -14.46
C SER A 394 0.64 17.12 -13.31
N LEU A 395 1.05 15.89 -13.65
CA LEU A 395 1.35 14.89 -12.63
C LEU A 395 2.56 15.28 -11.78
N SER A 396 3.57 15.91 -12.38
CA SER A 396 4.76 16.39 -11.69
C SER A 396 4.43 17.49 -10.68
N GLU A 397 3.69 18.52 -11.10
CA GLU A 397 3.28 19.61 -10.21
C GLU A 397 2.38 19.10 -9.08
N TRP A 398 1.46 18.19 -9.41
CA TRP A 398 0.57 17.60 -8.43
C TRP A 398 1.33 16.77 -7.38
N SER A 399 2.34 16.02 -7.80
CA SER A 399 3.24 15.27 -6.92
C SER A 399 3.92 16.19 -5.90
N LYS A 400 4.46 17.33 -6.34
CA LYS A 400 5.09 18.35 -5.46
C LYS A 400 4.10 18.94 -4.46
N LYS A 401 2.83 19.10 -4.84
CA LYS A 401 1.82 19.81 -4.04
C LYS A 401 0.89 18.90 -3.23
N ILE A 402 1.09 17.58 -3.26
CA ILE A 402 0.14 16.59 -2.74
C ILE A 402 -0.26 16.78 -1.26
N LEU A 403 0.62 17.36 -0.43
CA LEU A 403 0.33 17.61 0.99
C LEU A 403 -0.61 18.80 1.23
N GLY A 404 -0.78 19.68 0.25
CA GLY A 404 -1.56 20.92 0.36
C GLY A 404 -2.99 20.78 -0.17
N HIS A 405 -3.90 21.67 0.26
CA HIS A 405 -5.20 21.81 -0.39
C HIS A 405 -5.09 22.50 -1.75
N PRO A 406 -5.93 22.13 -2.76
CA PRO A 406 -6.95 21.07 -2.71
C PRO A 406 -6.40 19.66 -2.97
N TYR A 407 -5.11 19.52 -3.32
CA TYR A 407 -4.48 18.31 -3.84
C TYR A 407 -4.56 17.09 -2.92
N CYS A 408 -4.40 17.28 -1.61
CA CYS A 408 -4.48 16.19 -0.63
C CYS A 408 -5.84 15.46 -0.65
N LYS A 409 -6.93 16.14 -1.04
CA LYS A 409 -8.27 15.52 -1.18
C LYS A 409 -8.40 14.66 -2.45
N GLN A 410 -7.42 14.74 -3.34
CA GLN A 410 -7.42 14.06 -4.64
C GLN A 410 -6.41 12.91 -4.68
N PHE A 411 -5.85 12.48 -3.54
CA PHE A 411 -4.78 11.48 -3.47
C PHE A 411 -5.06 10.19 -4.27
N SER A 412 -6.32 9.77 -4.39
CA SER A 412 -6.71 8.62 -5.22
C SER A 412 -6.30 8.76 -6.70
N GLN A 413 -6.07 9.98 -7.19
CA GLN A 413 -5.62 10.24 -8.55
C GLN A 413 -4.21 9.74 -8.84
N VAL A 414 -3.39 9.48 -7.81
CA VAL A 414 -2.05 8.92 -8.00
C VAL A 414 -2.21 7.51 -8.55
N TYR A 415 -3.14 6.73 -8.00
CA TYR A 415 -3.47 5.40 -8.46
C TYR A 415 -4.34 5.37 -9.72
N ASN A 416 -5.14 6.42 -9.98
CA ASN A 416 -6.01 6.44 -11.17
C ASN A 416 -5.29 7.05 -12.37
N LYS A 417 -5.01 8.36 -12.34
CA LYS A 417 -4.32 9.08 -13.42
C LYS A 417 -2.86 8.65 -13.54
N GLY A 418 -2.16 8.43 -12.43
CA GLY A 418 -0.77 7.97 -12.45
C GLY A 418 -0.61 6.58 -13.07
N MET A 419 -1.45 5.60 -12.69
CA MET A 419 -1.44 4.26 -13.30
C MET A 419 -1.75 4.30 -14.80
N ILE A 420 -2.78 5.07 -15.21
CA ILE A 420 -3.11 5.23 -16.63
C ILE A 420 -1.93 5.85 -17.38
N SER A 421 -1.31 6.89 -16.84
CA SER A 421 -0.17 7.55 -17.49
C SER A 421 1.05 6.63 -17.58
N ALA A 422 1.32 5.82 -16.56
CA ALA A 422 2.36 4.80 -16.58
C ALA A 422 2.09 3.71 -17.64
N MET A 423 0.84 3.28 -17.79
CA MET A 423 0.47 2.35 -18.87
C MET A 423 0.69 2.94 -20.26
N LEU A 424 0.33 4.21 -20.45
CA LEU A 424 0.54 4.90 -21.73
C LEU A 424 2.02 5.15 -22.00
N LEU A 425 2.82 5.37 -20.95
CA LEU A 425 4.29 5.42 -21.06
C LEU A 425 4.83 4.08 -21.53
N ASP A 426 4.34 2.97 -20.99
CA ASP A 426 4.72 1.63 -21.44
C ASP A 426 4.39 1.41 -22.93
N PHE A 427 3.22 1.86 -23.38
CA PHE A 427 2.83 1.76 -24.78
C PHE A 427 3.72 2.63 -25.69
N GLU A 428 4.11 3.83 -25.25
CA GLU A 428 5.04 4.66 -26.02
C GLU A 428 6.45 4.05 -26.08
N ILE A 429 6.94 3.46 -24.98
CA ILE A 429 8.20 2.70 -24.95
C ILE A 429 8.14 1.55 -25.95
N MET A 430 7.08 0.74 -25.93
CA MET A 430 6.89 -0.36 -26.88
C MET A 430 6.80 0.15 -28.32
N LYS A 431 6.16 1.28 -28.58
CA LYS A 431 6.09 1.88 -29.92
C LYS A 431 7.47 2.30 -30.42
N LEU A 432 8.23 3.05 -29.61
CA LEU A 432 9.55 3.56 -29.98
C LEU A 432 10.59 2.44 -30.16
N THR A 433 10.49 1.38 -29.36
CA THR A 433 11.40 0.22 -29.42
C THR A 433 10.87 -0.92 -30.27
N LYS A 434 9.77 -0.71 -31.02
CA LYS A 434 9.12 -1.74 -31.84
C LYS A 434 8.85 -3.05 -31.07
N GLY A 435 8.45 -2.92 -29.80
CA GLY A 435 8.10 -4.02 -28.89
C GLY A 435 9.29 -4.71 -28.23
N ASP A 436 10.51 -4.19 -28.35
CA ASP A 436 11.71 -4.80 -27.73
C ASP A 436 11.78 -4.55 -26.22
N MET A 437 11.34 -3.37 -25.76
CA MET A 437 11.34 -2.99 -24.35
C MET A 437 9.93 -2.65 -23.85
N GLN A 438 9.75 -2.73 -22.54
CA GLN A 438 8.56 -2.25 -21.83
C GLN A 438 8.98 -1.52 -20.54
N LEU A 439 8.09 -0.75 -19.93
CA LEU A 439 8.35 0.07 -18.75
C LEU A 439 8.95 -0.71 -17.58
N LYS A 440 8.53 -1.97 -17.38
CA LYS A 440 9.11 -2.82 -16.34
C LYS A 440 10.62 -3.04 -16.52
N ASP A 441 11.07 -3.18 -17.78
CA ASP A 441 12.47 -3.43 -18.11
C ASP A 441 13.30 -2.20 -17.68
N ILE A 442 12.77 -0.99 -17.91
CA ILE A 442 13.38 0.28 -17.51
C ILE A 442 13.43 0.44 -15.99
N VAL A 443 12.32 0.17 -15.30
CA VAL A 443 12.25 0.28 -13.83
C VAL A 443 13.26 -0.65 -13.17
N PHE A 444 13.41 -1.88 -13.67
CA PHE A 444 14.37 -2.83 -13.11
C PHE A 444 15.82 -2.45 -13.40
N LEU A 445 16.13 -1.97 -14.61
CA LEU A 445 17.46 -1.46 -14.95
C LEU A 445 17.85 -0.27 -14.05
N LEU A 446 16.94 0.69 -13.85
CA LEU A 446 17.18 1.83 -12.98
C LEU A 446 17.27 1.43 -11.51
N ALA A 447 16.42 0.52 -11.04
CA ALA A 447 16.49 0.00 -9.68
C ALA A 447 17.80 -0.76 -9.41
N GLU A 448 18.35 -1.46 -10.40
CA GLU A 448 19.67 -2.09 -10.30
C GLU A 448 20.81 -1.06 -10.32
N LYS A 449 20.72 -0.04 -11.19
CA LYS A 449 21.71 1.06 -11.28
C LYS A 449 21.81 1.83 -9.97
N TYR A 450 20.69 2.23 -9.38
CA TYR A 450 20.68 3.04 -8.16
C TYR A 450 20.81 2.19 -6.90
N GLY A 451 20.03 1.11 -6.80
CA GLY A 451 19.97 0.28 -5.61
C GLY A 451 19.53 1.05 -4.36
N LYS A 452 19.68 0.42 -3.19
CA LYS A 452 19.25 1.02 -1.92
C LYS A 452 20.05 2.25 -1.48
N ASP A 453 21.31 2.34 -1.89
CA ASP A 453 22.29 3.29 -1.35
C ASP A 453 22.53 4.52 -2.24
N ASN A 454 22.10 4.51 -3.50
CA ASN A 454 22.19 5.65 -4.40
C ASN A 454 20.81 6.21 -4.73
N ALA A 455 20.79 7.44 -5.23
CA ALA A 455 19.57 8.13 -5.57
C ALA A 455 19.80 9.11 -6.72
N PHE A 456 18.77 9.35 -7.53
CA PHE A 456 18.84 10.27 -8.67
C PHE A 456 18.51 11.71 -8.26
N ASP A 457 18.97 12.68 -9.05
CA ASP A 457 18.52 14.06 -8.93
C ASP A 457 17.13 14.23 -9.55
N GLU A 458 16.25 15.01 -8.88
CA GLU A 458 14.85 15.15 -9.29
C GLU A 458 14.70 15.53 -10.78
N GLU A 459 15.62 16.30 -11.36
CA GLU A 459 15.47 16.79 -12.74
C GLU A 459 15.97 15.81 -13.82
N ASP A 460 16.78 14.82 -13.45
CA ASP A 460 17.51 14.00 -14.42
C ASP A 460 16.74 12.76 -14.89
N ILE A 461 15.78 12.29 -14.10
CA ILE A 461 15.16 10.97 -14.31
C ILE A 461 14.46 10.80 -15.67
N TYR A 462 13.92 11.89 -16.24
CA TYR A 462 13.25 11.84 -17.54
C TYR A 462 14.26 11.62 -18.68
N GLU A 463 15.41 12.29 -18.61
CA GLU A 463 16.50 12.11 -19.55
C GLU A 463 17.09 10.70 -19.40
N GLU A 464 17.27 10.22 -18.18
CA GLU A 464 17.77 8.86 -17.94
C GLU A 464 16.86 7.79 -18.53
N ILE A 465 15.54 7.90 -18.34
CA ILE A 465 14.58 6.96 -18.94
C ILE A 465 14.63 7.06 -20.47
N SER A 466 14.73 8.26 -21.02
CA SER A 466 14.78 8.48 -22.47
C SER A 466 16.05 7.88 -23.09
N ASN A 467 17.19 8.01 -22.43
CA ASN A 467 18.48 7.45 -22.86
C ASN A 467 18.49 5.91 -22.87
N LEU A 468 17.70 5.26 -22.00
CA LEU A 468 17.54 3.80 -21.99
C LEU A 468 16.62 3.29 -23.11
N VAL A 469 15.81 4.16 -23.72
CA VAL A 469 14.74 3.78 -24.67
C VAL A 469 14.99 4.38 -26.04
N HIS A 470 14.76 5.69 -26.18
CA HIS A 470 14.86 6.47 -27.41
C HIS A 470 14.70 7.97 -27.07
N PRO A 471 15.47 8.90 -27.69
CA PRO A 471 15.37 10.34 -27.39
C PRO A 471 13.97 10.93 -27.48
N ASP A 472 13.16 10.50 -28.47
CA ASP A 472 11.78 10.97 -28.65
C ASP A 472 10.85 10.69 -27.45
N LEU A 473 11.24 9.78 -26.54
CA LEU A 473 10.48 9.53 -25.32
C LEU A 473 10.42 10.78 -24.43
N MET A 474 11.38 11.70 -24.54
CA MET A 474 11.36 12.96 -23.80
C MET A 474 10.08 13.77 -24.06
N VAL A 475 9.56 13.72 -25.29
CA VAL A 475 8.30 14.39 -25.67
C VAL A 475 7.12 13.88 -24.83
N PHE A 476 7.13 12.60 -24.44
CA PHE A 476 6.10 12.06 -23.55
C PHE A 476 6.12 12.74 -22.18
N PHE A 477 7.31 12.87 -21.59
CA PHE A 477 7.47 13.49 -20.27
C PHE A 477 7.09 14.96 -20.29
N GLU A 478 7.58 15.70 -21.29
CA GLU A 478 7.28 17.12 -21.48
C GLU A 478 5.78 17.38 -21.60
N LYS A 479 5.07 16.58 -22.41
CA LYS A 479 3.65 16.81 -22.68
C LYS A 479 2.71 16.35 -21.57
N PHE A 480 3.00 15.19 -20.98
CA PHE A 480 1.99 14.47 -20.20
C PHE A 480 2.33 14.30 -18.72
N ILE A 481 3.60 14.38 -18.34
CA ILE A 481 4.03 14.27 -16.95
C ILE A 481 4.33 15.66 -16.37
N VAL A 482 5.17 16.43 -17.05
CA VAL A 482 5.51 17.82 -16.72
C VAL A 482 4.42 18.76 -17.23
N GLY A 483 3.96 18.54 -18.46
CA GLY A 483 2.79 19.18 -19.03
C GLY A 483 1.47 18.51 -18.63
N ASN A 484 0.36 19.09 -19.08
CA ASN A 484 -1.00 18.65 -18.80
C ASN A 484 -1.79 18.35 -20.09
N GLU A 485 -1.10 18.07 -21.20
CA GLU A 485 -1.75 17.71 -22.46
C GLU A 485 -2.62 16.45 -22.30
N LYS A 486 -3.68 16.36 -23.09
CA LYS A 486 -4.56 15.18 -23.09
C LYS A 486 -3.96 14.11 -23.99
N PHE A 487 -3.83 12.90 -23.46
CA PHE A 487 -3.43 11.74 -24.25
C PHE A 487 -4.43 11.43 -25.37
N ASP A 488 -3.91 11.11 -26.56
CA ASP A 488 -4.65 10.38 -27.58
C ASP A 488 -4.73 8.90 -27.19
N TYR A 489 -5.73 8.57 -26.36
CA TYR A 489 -5.99 7.20 -25.95
C TYR A 489 -6.17 6.25 -27.14
N LYS A 490 -6.80 6.71 -28.22
CA LYS A 490 -7.08 5.83 -29.37
C LYS A 490 -5.77 5.37 -30.01
N SER A 491 -4.87 6.31 -30.30
CA SER A 491 -3.55 5.99 -30.85
C SER A 491 -2.73 5.12 -29.89
N ALA A 492 -2.70 5.46 -28.59
CA ALA A 492 -1.90 4.73 -27.63
C ALA A 492 -2.35 3.27 -27.42
N PHE A 493 -3.66 3.02 -27.26
CA PHE A 493 -4.19 1.65 -27.15
C PHE A 493 -4.00 0.85 -28.45
N HIS A 494 -4.06 1.53 -29.60
CA HIS A 494 -3.87 0.88 -30.89
C HIS A 494 -2.46 0.27 -31.02
N THR A 495 -1.44 0.80 -30.33
CA THR A 495 -0.08 0.23 -30.26
C THR A 495 -0.08 -1.24 -29.81
N VAL A 496 -0.95 -1.58 -28.85
CA VAL A 496 -1.04 -2.94 -28.28
C VAL A 496 -2.25 -3.71 -28.80
N GLY A 497 -2.79 -3.33 -29.97
CA GLY A 497 -3.91 -4.04 -30.59
C GLY A 497 -5.23 -3.89 -29.86
N VAL A 498 -5.44 -2.79 -29.13
CA VAL A 498 -6.70 -2.48 -28.44
C VAL A 498 -7.36 -1.28 -29.11
N ASP A 499 -8.63 -1.41 -29.50
CA ASP A 499 -9.45 -0.30 -29.92
C ASP A 499 -10.10 0.40 -28.73
N PHE A 500 -10.06 1.73 -28.72
CA PHE A 500 -10.60 2.57 -27.66
C PHE A 500 -11.72 3.45 -28.20
N ILE A 501 -12.89 3.31 -27.59
CA ILE A 501 -14.08 4.12 -27.90
C ILE A 501 -14.50 4.85 -26.63
N LYS A 502 -14.25 6.17 -26.60
CA LYS A 502 -14.57 7.02 -25.43
C LYS A 502 -16.04 6.93 -25.03
N LYS A 503 -16.94 6.96 -26.02
CA LYS A 503 -18.38 6.78 -25.84
C LYS A 503 -18.91 5.92 -26.99
N TYR A 504 -19.25 4.68 -26.68
CA TYR A 504 -19.95 3.80 -27.60
C TYR A 504 -21.45 4.06 -27.50
N GLU A 505 -22.13 4.15 -28.63
CA GLU A 505 -23.58 4.21 -28.76
C GLU A 505 -24.03 3.06 -29.66
N GLY A 506 -25.00 2.26 -29.18
CA GLY A 506 -25.50 1.11 -29.90
C GLY A 506 -26.06 0.03 -28.97
N GLU A 507 -26.11 -1.20 -29.46
CA GLU A 507 -26.60 -2.34 -28.68
C GLU A 507 -25.62 -2.69 -27.55
N ILE A 508 -26.13 -2.70 -26.32
CA ILE A 508 -25.43 -3.10 -25.10
C ILE A 508 -26.22 -4.20 -24.38
N PRO A 509 -25.55 -5.15 -23.70
CA PRO A 509 -26.23 -6.16 -22.91
C PRO A 509 -27.11 -5.54 -21.82
N VAL A 510 -28.27 -6.12 -21.58
CA VAL A 510 -29.11 -5.75 -20.43
C VAL A 510 -28.39 -6.17 -19.14
N SER A 511 -28.25 -5.24 -18.20
CA SER A 511 -27.65 -5.50 -16.88
C SER A 511 -28.64 -6.22 -15.98
N ILE A 512 -28.16 -7.26 -15.28
CA ILE A 512 -28.95 -7.97 -14.27
C ILE A 512 -29.23 -7.05 -13.08
N LEU A 513 -28.29 -6.17 -12.73
CA LEU A 513 -28.45 -5.21 -11.63
C LEU A 513 -29.58 -4.20 -11.91
N SER A 514 -29.82 -3.87 -13.18
CA SER A 514 -30.85 -2.92 -13.62
C SER A 514 -32.25 -3.54 -13.75
N GLY A 515 -32.55 -4.64 -13.05
CA GLY A 515 -33.83 -5.35 -13.15
C GLY A 515 -33.95 -6.28 -14.36
N GLY A 516 -32.87 -6.42 -15.15
CA GLY A 516 -32.83 -7.30 -16.31
C GLY A 516 -33.11 -8.75 -15.95
N TYR A 517 -33.68 -9.51 -16.89
CA TYR A 517 -34.02 -10.93 -16.70
C TYR A 517 -35.00 -11.19 -15.53
N GLY A 518 -35.80 -10.17 -15.17
CA GLY A 518 -36.89 -10.27 -14.22
C GLY A 518 -36.45 -10.48 -12.78
N VAL A 519 -35.29 -9.95 -12.37
CA VAL A 519 -34.79 -10.10 -10.99
C VAL A 519 -34.59 -8.77 -10.29
N GLU A 520 -34.77 -8.76 -8.97
CA GLU A 520 -34.27 -7.69 -8.10
C GLU A 520 -33.16 -8.24 -7.22
N MET A 521 -32.08 -7.46 -7.07
CA MET A 521 -30.89 -7.82 -6.30
C MET A 521 -30.77 -6.95 -5.06
N ALA A 522 -30.30 -7.52 -3.96
CA ALA A 522 -29.83 -6.79 -2.79
C ALA A 522 -28.39 -7.18 -2.49
N ILE A 523 -27.61 -6.27 -1.92
CA ILE A 523 -26.26 -6.59 -1.43
C ILE A 523 -26.43 -7.47 -0.19
N GLU A 524 -25.92 -8.70 -0.22
CA GLU A 524 -25.96 -9.63 0.91
C GLU A 524 -24.80 -9.40 1.87
N ARG A 525 -23.60 -9.23 1.30
CA ARG A 525 -22.35 -8.96 2.01
C ARG A 525 -21.37 -8.32 1.03
N VAL A 526 -20.20 -7.90 1.52
CA VAL A 526 -19.16 -7.32 0.67
C VAL A 526 -18.91 -8.21 -0.55
N ARG A 527 -19.04 -7.60 -1.74
CA ARG A 527 -18.83 -8.25 -3.05
C ARG A 527 -19.72 -9.48 -3.33
N MET A 528 -20.89 -9.56 -2.70
CA MET A 528 -21.88 -10.60 -2.97
C MET A 528 -23.30 -10.03 -2.98
N TYR A 529 -24.01 -10.32 -4.05
CA TYR A 529 -25.41 -9.96 -4.23
C TYR A 529 -26.30 -11.18 -4.03
N ASN A 530 -27.52 -10.95 -3.56
CA ASN A 530 -28.57 -11.94 -3.40
C ASN A 530 -29.78 -11.54 -4.23
N ILE A 531 -30.36 -12.49 -4.98
CA ILE A 531 -31.62 -12.31 -5.69
C ILE A 531 -32.76 -12.32 -4.67
N VAL A 532 -33.42 -11.18 -4.49
CA VAL A 532 -34.49 -10.99 -3.49
C VAL A 532 -35.90 -11.13 -4.07
N LYS A 533 -36.08 -10.82 -5.36
CA LYS A 533 -37.33 -11.04 -6.09
C LYS A 533 -37.05 -11.59 -7.49
N VAL A 534 -38.01 -12.35 -7.99
CA VAL A 534 -37.96 -13.00 -9.30
C VAL A 534 -39.35 -12.92 -9.92
N GLN A 535 -39.43 -12.47 -11.18
CA GLN A 535 -40.66 -12.46 -11.98
C GLN A 535 -40.96 -13.86 -12.53
N ALA A 536 -42.23 -14.14 -12.83
CA ALA A 536 -42.65 -15.41 -13.41
C ALA A 536 -41.89 -15.68 -14.73
N GLY A 537 -41.32 -16.87 -14.87
CA GLY A 537 -40.58 -17.29 -16.06
C GLY A 537 -39.07 -16.97 -16.06
N SER A 538 -38.55 -16.26 -15.04
CA SER A 538 -37.09 -16.06 -14.91
C SER A 538 -36.37 -17.37 -14.56
N ILE A 539 -35.14 -17.52 -15.07
CA ILE A 539 -34.28 -18.68 -14.79
C ILE A 539 -33.60 -18.62 -13.41
N PHE A 540 -33.58 -17.43 -12.80
CA PHE A 540 -33.09 -17.23 -11.45
C PHE A 540 -34.12 -17.71 -10.43
N LYS A 541 -33.65 -18.03 -9.23
CA LYS A 541 -34.48 -18.36 -8.08
C LYS A 541 -34.21 -17.36 -6.98
N LYS A 542 -35.25 -17.04 -6.20
CA LYS A 542 -35.10 -16.24 -4.98
C LYS A 542 -34.08 -16.93 -4.07
N GLY A 543 -33.08 -16.19 -3.60
CA GLY A 543 -31.98 -16.73 -2.80
C GLY A 543 -30.74 -17.14 -3.58
N ASP A 544 -30.77 -17.10 -4.93
CA ASP A 544 -29.54 -17.25 -5.73
C ASP A 544 -28.57 -16.11 -5.38
N LYS A 545 -27.28 -16.45 -5.27
CA LYS A 545 -26.23 -15.48 -4.97
C LYS A 545 -25.29 -15.30 -6.14
N ILE A 546 -24.86 -14.07 -6.32
CA ILE A 546 -24.00 -13.63 -7.41
C ILE A 546 -22.76 -13.00 -6.79
N ARG A 547 -21.57 -13.49 -7.20
CA ARG A 547 -20.30 -12.89 -6.79
C ARG A 547 -19.99 -11.68 -7.66
N TYR A 548 -19.62 -10.57 -7.02
CA TYR A 548 -19.13 -9.40 -7.75
C TYR A 548 -17.92 -9.76 -8.63
N SER A 549 -17.04 -10.68 -8.17
CA SER A 549 -15.89 -11.14 -8.96
C SER A 549 -16.28 -11.68 -10.32
N ASP A 550 -17.47 -12.26 -10.43
CA ASP A 550 -17.90 -12.97 -11.64
C ASP A 550 -18.78 -12.05 -12.52
N PHE A 551 -19.41 -11.03 -11.93
CA PHE A 551 -20.42 -10.19 -12.58
C PHE A 551 -19.98 -8.75 -12.84
N GLY A 552 -18.96 -8.26 -12.13
CA GLY A 552 -18.53 -6.87 -12.19
C GLY A 552 -19.55 -5.90 -11.57
N GLU A 553 -19.21 -4.61 -11.59
CA GLU A 553 -19.98 -3.56 -10.90
C GLU A 553 -21.42 -3.42 -11.39
N ASP A 554 -21.62 -3.47 -12.71
CA ASP A 554 -22.94 -3.33 -13.33
C ASP A 554 -23.52 -4.69 -13.76
N CYS A 555 -23.03 -5.79 -13.17
CA CYS A 555 -23.49 -7.15 -13.47
C CYS A 555 -23.56 -7.51 -14.97
N ARG A 556 -22.68 -6.90 -15.79
CA ARG A 556 -22.60 -7.14 -17.24
C ARG A 556 -21.44 -8.03 -17.66
N LYS A 557 -20.46 -8.28 -16.77
CA LYS A 557 -19.25 -9.04 -17.09
C LYS A 557 -19.52 -10.37 -17.82
N PRO A 558 -20.53 -11.19 -17.46
CA PRO A 558 -20.78 -12.46 -18.15
C PRO A 558 -21.24 -12.29 -19.60
N PHE A 559 -21.68 -11.10 -19.98
CA PHE A 559 -22.12 -10.76 -21.34
C PHE A 559 -21.02 -10.06 -22.16
N ILE A 560 -19.78 -10.09 -21.67
CA ILE A 560 -18.62 -9.54 -22.35
C ILE A 560 -17.72 -10.71 -22.74
N ARG A 561 -17.41 -10.83 -24.04
CA ARG A 561 -16.50 -11.84 -24.59
C ARG A 561 -15.08 -11.58 -24.09
N LYS A 562 -14.21 -12.58 -24.17
CA LYS A 562 -12.79 -12.46 -23.78
C LYS A 562 -12.03 -11.35 -24.52
N ASN A 563 -12.49 -10.98 -25.73
CA ASN A 563 -11.93 -9.89 -26.53
C ASN A 563 -12.54 -8.50 -26.21
N GLY A 564 -13.39 -8.37 -25.19
CA GLY A 564 -14.03 -7.11 -24.80
C GLY A 564 -15.33 -6.79 -25.53
N ASN A 565 -15.63 -7.49 -26.64
CA ASN A 565 -16.87 -7.30 -27.37
C ASN A 565 -18.09 -7.81 -26.58
N PHE A 566 -19.23 -7.15 -26.73
CA PHE A 566 -20.47 -7.61 -26.13
C PHE A 566 -20.99 -8.88 -26.82
N LEU A 567 -21.63 -9.74 -26.05
CA LEU A 567 -22.52 -10.76 -26.59
C LEU A 567 -23.70 -10.06 -27.29
N GLY A 568 -24.06 -10.56 -28.46
CA GLY A 568 -25.21 -10.10 -29.23
C GLY A 568 -26.51 -10.69 -28.71
N LYS A 569 -27.64 -10.15 -29.18
CA LYS A 569 -28.96 -10.65 -28.82
C LYS A 569 -29.11 -12.13 -29.20
N GLY A 570 -29.49 -12.97 -28.25
CA GLY A 570 -29.66 -14.41 -28.43
C GLY A 570 -28.42 -15.25 -28.18
N ASP A 571 -27.23 -14.66 -28.10
CA ASP A 571 -26.00 -15.36 -27.71
C ASP A 571 -26.15 -15.95 -26.30
N ILE A 572 -25.61 -17.15 -26.06
CA ILE A 572 -25.66 -17.79 -24.75
C ILE A 572 -24.54 -17.25 -23.86
N ALA A 573 -24.91 -16.70 -22.70
CA ALA A 573 -24.00 -16.34 -21.63
C ALA A 573 -24.03 -17.40 -20.51
N GLU A 574 -22.86 -17.71 -19.95
CA GLU A 574 -22.73 -18.56 -18.78
C GLU A 574 -22.64 -17.71 -17.51
N LEU A 575 -23.56 -17.92 -16.59
CA LEU A 575 -23.72 -17.15 -15.37
C LEU A 575 -23.35 -18.01 -14.15
N PRO A 576 -22.12 -17.89 -13.62
CA PRO A 576 -21.74 -18.61 -12.41
C PRO A 576 -22.49 -18.05 -11.19
N ILE A 577 -23.29 -18.87 -10.53
CA ILE A 577 -24.08 -18.47 -9.35
C ILE A 577 -23.88 -19.46 -8.21
N ILE A 578 -24.34 -19.06 -7.02
CA ILE A 578 -24.48 -19.96 -5.88
C ILE A 578 -25.97 -20.17 -5.64
N ARG A 579 -26.44 -21.39 -5.87
CA ARG A 579 -27.84 -21.79 -5.68
C ARG A 579 -27.93 -22.81 -4.56
N SER A 580 -28.75 -22.53 -3.56
CA SER A 580 -28.92 -23.39 -2.38
C SER A 580 -27.58 -23.79 -1.73
N GLY A 581 -26.62 -22.86 -1.72
CA GLY A 581 -25.28 -23.06 -1.15
C GLY A 581 -24.28 -23.81 -2.04
N LYS A 582 -24.65 -24.24 -3.25
CA LYS A 582 -23.76 -24.92 -4.20
C LYS A 582 -23.41 -24.01 -5.37
N GLU A 583 -22.15 -24.03 -5.80
CA GLU A 583 -21.74 -23.39 -7.04
C GLU A 583 -22.37 -24.10 -8.24
N THR A 584 -22.96 -23.34 -9.15
CA THR A 584 -23.55 -23.83 -10.39
C THR A 584 -23.45 -22.74 -11.46
N SER A 585 -23.84 -23.05 -12.70
CA SER A 585 -23.86 -22.09 -13.80
C SER A 585 -25.24 -22.12 -14.46
N LEU A 586 -25.77 -20.95 -14.78
CA LEU A 586 -26.98 -20.83 -15.60
C LEU A 586 -26.58 -20.45 -17.02
N GLN A 587 -27.26 -21.02 -18.00
CA GLN A 587 -27.17 -20.56 -19.38
C GLN A 587 -28.35 -19.63 -19.66
N ILE A 588 -28.07 -18.42 -20.13
CA ILE A 588 -29.08 -17.42 -20.45
C ILE A 588 -28.88 -16.89 -21.87
N LYS A 589 -29.98 -16.67 -22.59
CA LYS A 589 -29.93 -15.93 -23.86
C LYS A 589 -29.72 -14.46 -23.54
N THR A 590 -28.70 -13.86 -24.13
CA THR A 590 -28.35 -12.47 -23.94
C THR A 590 -29.45 -11.58 -24.53
N GLU A 591 -29.99 -10.68 -23.70
CA GLU A 591 -30.81 -9.58 -24.16
C GLU A 591 -29.95 -8.34 -24.34
N THR A 592 -30.25 -7.56 -25.37
CA THR A 592 -29.60 -6.28 -25.64
C THR A 592 -30.62 -5.16 -25.67
N LYS A 593 -30.14 -3.95 -25.41
CA LYS A 593 -30.90 -2.72 -25.61
C LYS A 593 -29.99 -1.66 -26.22
N HIS A 594 -30.59 -0.70 -26.92
CA HIS A 594 -29.86 0.50 -27.32
C HIS A 594 -29.45 1.31 -26.08
N GLY A 595 -28.20 1.73 -26.03
CA GLY A 595 -27.68 2.50 -24.91
C GLY A 595 -26.30 3.08 -25.18
N SER A 596 -25.70 3.68 -24.14
CA SER A 596 -24.34 4.19 -24.20
C SER A 596 -23.41 3.46 -23.24
N TYR A 597 -22.15 3.34 -23.63
CA TYR A 597 -21.10 2.72 -22.83
C TYR A 597 -19.80 3.52 -22.97
N TYR A 598 -19.35 4.14 -21.88
CA TYR A 598 -18.11 4.93 -21.89
C TYR A 598 -16.87 4.06 -21.66
N TYR A 599 -15.77 4.49 -22.28
CA TYR A 599 -14.45 3.86 -22.24
C TYR A 599 -14.51 2.38 -22.63
N LYS A 600 -15.11 2.08 -23.79
CA LYS A 600 -15.13 0.73 -24.34
C LYS A 600 -13.76 0.40 -24.91
N LEU A 601 -13.22 -0.75 -24.52
CA LEU A 601 -11.90 -1.25 -24.88
C LEU A 601 -12.06 -2.66 -25.46
N ASN A 602 -11.71 -2.85 -26.73
CA ASN A 602 -11.86 -4.15 -27.41
C ASN A 602 -10.54 -4.58 -28.04
N LEU A 603 -10.26 -5.87 -28.10
CA LEU A 603 -9.15 -6.37 -28.91
C LEU A 603 -9.47 -6.23 -30.40
N ILE A 604 -8.47 -5.77 -31.15
CA ILE A 604 -8.50 -5.78 -32.61
C ILE A 604 -8.30 -7.23 -33.07
N GLU A 605 -9.22 -7.73 -33.91
CA GLU A 605 -9.18 -9.12 -34.39
C GLU A 605 -7.98 -9.40 -35.30
N ASN A 606 -7.65 -8.44 -36.17
CA ASN A 606 -6.54 -8.53 -37.12
C ASN A 606 -5.46 -7.52 -36.74
N MET A 607 -4.61 -7.89 -35.78
CA MET A 607 -3.45 -7.09 -35.40
C MET A 607 -2.39 -7.13 -36.50
N SER A 608 -1.80 -5.98 -36.85
CA SER A 608 -0.57 -5.95 -37.65
C SER A 608 0.57 -6.69 -36.93
N PRO A 609 1.63 -7.12 -37.63
CA PRO A 609 2.76 -7.82 -37.00
C PRO A 609 3.37 -7.07 -35.83
N ILE A 610 3.48 -5.73 -35.93
CA ILE A 610 4.02 -4.90 -34.86
C ILE A 610 3.06 -4.79 -33.67
N GLN A 611 1.76 -4.66 -33.90
CA GLN A 611 0.76 -4.66 -32.82
C GLN A 611 0.73 -5.98 -32.08
N LEU A 612 0.81 -7.10 -32.81
CA LEU A 612 0.86 -8.43 -32.20
C LEU A 612 2.13 -8.61 -31.36
N LYS A 613 3.28 -8.11 -31.83
CA LYS A 613 4.52 -8.11 -31.05
C LYS A 613 4.38 -7.31 -29.75
N CYS A 614 3.88 -6.08 -29.82
CA CYS A 614 3.64 -5.24 -28.63
C CYS A 614 2.60 -5.87 -27.69
N TYR A 615 1.52 -6.43 -28.22
CA TYR A 615 0.50 -7.14 -27.44
C TYR A 615 1.09 -8.35 -26.68
N ASN A 616 1.89 -9.16 -27.35
CA ASN A 616 2.55 -10.31 -26.73
C ASN A 616 3.59 -9.88 -25.69
N LYS A 617 4.36 -8.81 -25.94
CA LYS A 617 5.28 -8.23 -24.96
C LYS A 617 4.54 -7.73 -23.72
N TRP A 618 3.46 -6.97 -23.90
CA TRP A 618 2.63 -6.44 -22.81
C TRP A 618 2.05 -7.53 -21.90
N LEU A 619 1.64 -8.66 -22.49
CA LEU A 619 1.00 -9.76 -21.77
C LEU A 619 1.92 -10.96 -21.47
N GLU A 620 3.19 -10.90 -21.84
CA GLU A 620 4.14 -12.04 -21.81
C GLU A 620 3.54 -13.34 -22.39
N LYS A 621 3.05 -13.25 -23.62
CA LYS A 621 2.45 -14.38 -24.36
C LYS A 621 3.37 -14.99 -25.39
#